data_AF-A0A165DF99-F1
#
_entry.id   AF-A0A165DF99-F1
#
_cell.length_a   1.000
_cell.length_b   1.000
_cell.length_c   1.000
_cell.angle_alpha   90.00
_cell.angle_beta   90.00
_cell.angle_gamma   90.00
#
_symmetry.space_group_name_H-M   'P 1'
#
loop_
_entity.id
_entity.type
_entity.pdbx_description
1 polymer ?
#
loop_
_entity_poly.entity_id
_entity_poly.type
_entity_poly.pdbx_seq_one_letter_code
_entity_poly.pdbx_strand_id
1 'polypeptide(L)'
;MCQNLHAIDLKHQMATFGELTGTGTLRRHLYKCHLEQWVDACDRLGIKIKGKNVHVAVQAFRQSRGQAAIHEMDKLAQCIPFSPQALIDTFIEFIVANDLAINIIESPQLRKIILMLREELTESDIPHRTTVRK
;
A
#
# COMPACT_ATOMS: atom_id res chain seq x y z
N MET A 1 -11.97 -14.84 -10.48
CA MET A 1 -12.71 -15.72 -9.56
C MET A 1 -11.84 -16.94 -9.25
N CYS A 2 -10.88 -16.83 -8.31
CA CYS A 2 -10.03 -17.93 -7.83
C CYS A 2 -9.55 -17.57 -6.41
N GLN A 3 -10.36 -17.78 -5.37
CA GLN A 3 -10.03 -17.33 -4.01
C GLN A 3 -10.17 -18.37 -2.89
N ASN A 4 -10.36 -19.66 -3.15
CA ASN A 4 -10.65 -20.59 -2.05
C ASN A 4 -9.95 -21.96 -2.15
N LEU A 5 -8.62 -22.06 -1.98
CA LEU A 5 -7.97 -23.37 -1.83
C LEU A 5 -6.70 -23.46 -0.96
N HIS A 6 -6.42 -22.54 -0.04
CA HIS A 6 -5.23 -22.66 0.82
C HIS A 6 -5.55 -22.56 2.32
N ALA A 7 -6.14 -23.63 2.86
CA ALA A 7 -6.01 -23.93 4.28
C ALA A 7 -4.54 -24.32 4.56
N ILE A 8 -3.90 -23.66 5.53
CA ILE A 8 -2.51 -23.92 5.88
C ILE A 8 -2.46 -25.16 6.78
N ASP A 9 -2.12 -26.31 6.18
CA ASP A 9 -1.82 -27.53 6.93
C ASP A 9 -0.43 -27.39 7.57
N LEU A 10 -0.41 -27.24 8.90
CA LEU A 10 0.79 -27.14 9.73
C LEU A 10 1.69 -28.40 9.67
N LYS A 11 1.22 -29.51 9.08
CA LYS A 11 2.00 -30.74 8.90
C LYS A 11 2.70 -30.83 7.54
N HIS A 12 2.50 -29.87 6.65
CA HIS A 12 3.11 -29.90 5.33
C HIS A 12 4.61 -29.56 5.40
N GLN A 13 5.49 -30.55 5.25
CA GLN A 13 6.92 -30.31 5.08
C GLN A 13 7.16 -29.61 3.75
N MET A 14 7.64 -28.36 3.82
CA MET A 14 8.01 -27.61 2.63
C MET A 14 9.28 -28.21 2.02
N ALA A 15 9.16 -28.81 0.83
CA ALA A 15 10.32 -29.30 0.09
C ALA A 15 11.25 -28.13 -0.24
N THR A 16 12.54 -28.27 0.09
CA THR A 16 13.56 -27.30 -0.28
C THR A 16 13.88 -27.47 -1.76
N PHE A 17 13.59 -26.45 -2.57
CA PHE A 17 13.88 -26.49 -4.01
C PHE A 17 15.39 -26.41 -4.25
N GLY A 18 15.93 -27.29 -5.10
CA GLY A 18 17.31 -27.22 -5.54
C GLY A 18 17.56 -26.02 -6.45
N GLU A 19 18.81 -25.53 -6.52
CA GLU A 19 19.21 -24.34 -7.29
C GLU A 19 18.88 -24.42 -8.79
N LEU A 20 18.79 -25.65 -9.33
CA LEU A 20 18.47 -25.94 -10.72
C LEU A 20 16.97 -26.11 -10.99
N THR A 21 16.13 -25.92 -9.98
CA THR A 21 14.67 -26.04 -10.16
C THR A 21 14.19 -24.95 -11.10
N GLY A 22 13.63 -25.37 -12.24
CA GLY A 22 13.15 -24.48 -13.27
C GLY A 22 11.96 -23.63 -12.83
N THR A 23 12.19 -22.41 -12.35
CA THR A 23 11.14 -21.44 -12.01
C THR A 23 10.50 -20.76 -13.23
N GLY A 24 10.75 -21.28 -14.44
CA GLY A 24 10.33 -20.66 -15.70
C GLY A 24 8.80 -20.52 -15.83
N THR A 25 8.05 -21.56 -15.46
CA THR A 25 6.57 -21.54 -15.51
C THR A 25 5.99 -20.56 -14.50
N LEU A 26 6.50 -20.57 -13.26
CA LEU A 26 6.08 -19.64 -12.22
C LEU A 26 6.38 -18.19 -12.62
N ARG A 27 7.60 -17.91 -13.08
CA ARG A 27 7.98 -16.57 -13.53
C ARG A 27 7.11 -16.10 -14.69
N ARG A 28 6.74 -17.01 -15.61
CA ARG A 28 5.82 -16.72 -16.71
C ARG A 28 4.43 -16.35 -16.21
N HIS A 29 3.91 -17.08 -15.25
CA HIS A 29 2.61 -16.80 -14.64
C HIS A 29 2.62 -15.46 -13.90
N LEU A 30 3.67 -15.19 -13.10
CA LEU A 30 3.80 -13.93 -12.36
C LEU A 30 3.83 -12.71 -13.27
N TYR A 31 4.63 -12.72 -14.35
CA TYR A 31 4.65 -11.54 -15.24
C TYR A 31 3.37 -11.39 -16.08
N LYS A 32 2.64 -12.47 -16.37
CA LYS A 32 1.40 -12.40 -17.18
C LYS A 32 0.16 -12.05 -16.36
N CYS A 33 0.09 -12.51 -15.11
CA CYS A 33 -1.13 -12.44 -14.30
C CYS A 33 -0.99 -11.54 -13.08
N HIS A 34 0.23 -11.33 -12.58
CA HIS A 34 0.49 -10.67 -11.29
C HIS A 34 1.69 -9.71 -11.37
N LEU A 35 1.87 -9.01 -12.51
CA LEU A 35 3.08 -8.24 -12.79
C LEU A 35 3.34 -7.16 -11.72
N GLU A 36 2.30 -6.42 -11.33
CA GLU A 36 2.38 -5.36 -10.33
C GLU A 36 2.79 -5.89 -8.95
N GLN A 37 2.03 -6.83 -8.39
CA GLN A 37 2.30 -7.42 -7.06
C GLN A 37 3.69 -8.05 -6.99
N TRP A 38 4.13 -8.65 -8.10
CA TRP A 38 5.43 -9.30 -8.18
C TRP A 38 6.59 -8.30 -8.27
N VAL A 39 6.46 -7.25 -9.09
CA VAL A 39 7.47 -6.18 -9.18
C VAL A 39 7.57 -5.43 -7.85
N ASP A 40 6.45 -5.10 -7.22
CA ASP A 40 6.39 -4.39 -5.94
C ASP A 40 7.03 -5.19 -4.80
N ALA A 41 6.74 -6.49 -4.73
CA ALA A 41 7.36 -7.36 -3.75
C ALA A 41 8.89 -7.46 -3.97
N CYS A 42 9.34 -7.57 -5.23
CA CYS A 42 10.76 -7.61 -5.54
C CYS A 42 11.46 -6.30 -5.22
N ASP A 43 10.85 -5.15 -5.54
CA ASP A 43 11.41 -3.83 -5.28
C ASP A 43 11.50 -3.55 -3.76
N ARG A 44 10.45 -3.88 -2.99
CA ARG A 44 10.45 -3.80 -1.52
C ARG A 44 11.53 -4.66 -0.87
N LEU A 45 11.81 -5.84 -1.43
CA LEU A 45 12.82 -6.76 -0.93
C LEU A 45 14.23 -6.50 -1.50
N GLY A 46 14.40 -5.50 -2.37
CA GLY A 46 15.67 -5.21 -3.03
C GLY A 46 16.15 -6.29 -4.01
N ILE A 47 15.24 -7.16 -4.47
CA ILE A 47 15.55 -8.29 -5.34
C ILE A 47 15.56 -7.82 -6.81
N LYS A 48 16.72 -7.89 -7.45
CA LYS A 48 16.85 -7.56 -8.88
C LYS A 48 16.26 -8.67 -9.76
N ILE A 49 15.20 -8.35 -10.48
CA ILE A 49 14.58 -9.25 -11.48
C ILE A 49 15.48 -9.35 -12.73
N LYS A 50 16.30 -10.40 -12.81
CA LYS A 50 17.22 -10.68 -13.94
C LYS A 50 16.66 -11.80 -14.82
N GLY A 51 15.75 -11.48 -15.74
CA GLY A 51 15.20 -12.46 -16.68
C GLY A 51 14.96 -11.87 -18.07
N LYS A 52 15.63 -12.40 -19.11
CA LYS A 52 15.55 -11.90 -20.49
C LYS A 52 14.10 -11.77 -20.99
N ASN A 53 13.27 -12.76 -20.68
CA ASN A 53 11.88 -12.83 -21.15
C ASN A 53 10.92 -11.90 -20.38
N VAL A 54 11.39 -11.25 -19.32
CA VAL A 54 10.54 -10.52 -18.37
C VAL A 54 10.97 -9.06 -18.21
N HIS A 55 12.23 -8.77 -18.55
CA HIS A 55 12.80 -7.43 -18.47
C HIS A 55 11.97 -6.40 -19.24
N VAL A 56 11.52 -6.72 -20.45
CA VAL A 56 10.74 -5.78 -21.28
C VAL A 56 9.41 -5.42 -20.61
N ALA A 57 8.68 -6.40 -20.08
CA ALA A 57 7.40 -6.19 -19.41
C ALA A 57 7.57 -5.40 -18.09
N VAL A 58 8.59 -5.74 -17.29
CA VAL A 58 8.90 -5.04 -16.03
C VAL A 58 9.37 -3.61 -16.28
N GLN A 59 10.18 -3.40 -17.32
CA GLN A 59 10.67 -2.06 -17.67
C GLN A 59 9.53 -1.17 -18.18
N ALA A 60 8.67 -1.67 -19.06
CA ALA A 60 7.48 -0.95 -19.52
C ALA A 60 6.55 -0.61 -18.34
N PHE A 61 6.33 -1.56 -17.42
CA PHE A 61 5.56 -1.35 -16.21
C PHE A 61 6.16 -0.24 -15.32
N ARG A 62 7.47 -0.32 -15.02
CA ARG A 62 8.17 0.70 -14.22
C ARG A 62 8.17 2.08 -14.87
N GLN A 63 8.29 2.15 -16.20
CA GLN A 63 8.20 3.41 -16.95
C GLN A 63 6.79 4.02 -16.87
N SER A 64 5.74 3.20 -17.01
CA SER A 64 4.35 3.65 -16.84
C SER A 64 4.07 4.12 -15.41
N ARG A 65 4.70 3.48 -14.42
CA ARG A 65 4.54 3.83 -13.00
C ARG A 65 5.34 5.07 -12.60
N GLY A 66 6.49 5.31 -13.22
CA GLY A 66 7.25 6.56 -13.02
C GLY A 66 6.47 7.81 -13.43
N GLN A 67 5.56 7.69 -14.42
CA GLN A 67 4.64 8.76 -14.82
C GLN A 67 3.47 8.91 -13.82
N ALA A 68 2.97 7.79 -13.27
CA ALA A 68 1.95 7.80 -12.23
C ALA A 68 2.47 8.36 -10.89
N ALA A 69 3.71 8.05 -10.49
CA ALA A 69 4.31 8.55 -9.26
C ALA A 69 4.52 10.07 -9.28
N ILE A 70 4.87 10.65 -10.44
CA ILE A 70 4.94 12.11 -10.63
C ILE A 70 3.54 12.72 -10.47
N HIS A 71 2.50 12.05 -10.99
CA HIS A 71 1.11 12.48 -10.89
C HIS A 71 0.49 12.26 -9.49
N GLU A 72 0.98 11.30 -8.70
CA GLU A 72 0.57 11.08 -7.31
C GLU A 72 1.23 12.09 -6.36
N MET A 73 2.49 12.45 -6.60
CA MET A 73 3.16 13.50 -5.84
C MET A 73 2.52 14.88 -6.10
N ASP A 74 2.05 15.13 -7.33
CA ASP A 74 1.28 16.34 -7.69
C ASP A 74 -0.15 16.33 -7.11
N LYS A 75 -0.74 15.15 -6.91
CA LYS A 75 -2.02 15.00 -6.19
C LYS A 75 -1.88 15.29 -4.70
N LEU A 76 -0.79 14.83 -4.08
CA LEU A 76 -0.48 15.08 -2.68
C LEU A 76 -0.22 16.57 -2.38
N ALA A 77 0.18 17.33 -3.41
CA ALA A 77 0.47 18.76 -3.33
C ALA A 77 -0.72 19.67 -3.65
N GLN A 78 -1.91 19.12 -3.94
CA GLN A 78 -3.11 19.95 -4.01
C GLN A 78 -3.43 20.41 -2.58
N CYS A 79 -3.27 21.72 -2.34
CA CYS A 79 -3.64 22.36 -1.09
C CYS A 79 -5.16 22.22 -0.91
N ILE A 80 -5.60 21.12 -0.31
CA ILE A 80 -7.01 20.89 -0.01
C ILE A 80 -7.42 21.96 1.01
N PRO A 81 -8.38 22.84 0.69
CA PRO A 81 -8.87 23.80 1.67
C PRO A 81 -9.43 23.03 2.86
N PHE A 82 -9.07 23.47 4.07
CA PHE A 82 -9.51 22.80 5.28
C PHE A 82 -11.04 22.81 5.38
N SER A 83 -11.63 21.64 5.59
CA SER A 83 -13.01 21.47 6.03
C SER A 83 -13.09 20.27 6.97
N PRO A 84 -14.09 20.20 7.86
CA PRO A 84 -14.27 19.05 8.75
C PRO A 84 -14.38 17.72 7.99
N GLN A 85 -15.08 17.72 6.84
CA GLN A 85 -15.20 16.53 6.01
C GLN A 85 -13.87 16.14 5.37
N ALA A 86 -13.14 17.11 4.81
CA ALA A 86 -11.81 16.84 4.24
C ALA A 86 -10.83 16.28 5.29
N LEU A 87 -10.92 16.74 6.54
CA LEU A 87 -10.12 16.21 7.64
C LEU A 87 -10.46 14.73 7.92
N ILE A 88 -11.75 14.38 7.95
CA ILE A 88 -12.22 12.99 8.14
C ILE A 88 -11.71 12.10 7.00
N ASP A 89 -11.92 12.53 5.75
CA ASP A 89 -11.53 11.77 4.57
C ASP A 89 -10.01 11.53 4.55
N THR A 90 -9.23 12.57 4.88
CA THR A 90 -7.77 12.49 5.00
C THR A 90 -7.35 11.52 6.12
N PHE A 91 -8.05 11.47 7.25
CA PHE A 91 -7.75 10.48 8.30
C PHE A 91 -8.06 9.05 7.87
N ILE A 92 -9.18 8.83 7.18
CA ILE A 92 -9.55 7.50 6.67
C ILE A 92 -8.47 7.03 5.70
N GLU A 93 -8.08 7.88 4.75
CA GLU A 93 -7.03 7.56 3.79
C GLU A 93 -5.69 7.28 4.49
N PHE A 94 -5.29 8.11 5.44
CA PHE A 94 -4.07 7.91 6.22
C PHE A 94 -4.08 6.58 6.98
N ILE A 95 -5.19 6.22 7.61
CA ILE A 95 -5.36 4.96 8.36
C ILE A 95 -5.26 3.76 7.40
N VAL A 96 -5.98 3.80 6.28
CA VAL A 96 -6.02 2.71 5.30
C VAL A 96 -4.67 2.54 4.61
N ALA A 97 -4.02 3.62 4.20
CA ALA A 97 -2.74 3.59 3.50
C ALA A 97 -1.60 3.03 4.36
N ASN A 98 -1.67 3.19 5.68
CA ASN A 98 -0.63 2.78 6.62
C ASN A 98 -1.00 1.56 7.48
N ASP A 99 -2.16 0.94 7.21
CA ASP A 99 -2.72 -0.18 8.00
C ASP A 99 -2.72 0.11 9.52
N LEU A 100 -3.10 1.34 9.88
CA LEU A 100 -3.11 1.78 11.27
C LEU A 100 -4.41 1.35 11.96
N ALA A 101 -4.35 1.16 13.27
CA ALA A 101 -5.56 0.99 14.06
C ALA A 101 -6.36 2.30 14.06
N ILE A 102 -7.68 2.21 13.84
CA ILE A 102 -8.60 3.37 13.90
C ILE A 102 -8.49 4.16 15.21
N ASN A 103 -8.03 3.54 16.29
CA ASN A 103 -7.79 4.19 17.58
C ASN A 103 -6.72 5.29 17.54
N ILE A 104 -5.93 5.40 16.46
CA ILE A 104 -4.89 6.42 16.32
C ILE A 104 -5.45 7.85 16.41
N ILE A 105 -6.70 8.08 15.98
CA ILE A 105 -7.40 9.38 16.07
C ILE A 105 -7.73 9.80 17.52
N GLU A 106 -7.64 8.88 18.47
CA GLU A 106 -7.79 9.16 19.90
C GLU A 106 -6.43 9.44 20.57
N SER A 107 -5.32 9.37 19.83
CA SER A 107 -3.98 9.66 20.36
C SER A 107 -3.90 11.13 20.80
N PRO A 108 -3.58 11.40 22.08
CA PRO A 108 -3.38 12.77 22.56
C PRO A 108 -2.24 13.48 21.83
N GLN A 109 -1.21 12.74 21.41
CA GLN A 109 -0.07 13.28 20.67
C GLN A 109 -0.50 13.75 19.28
N LEU A 110 -1.27 12.93 18.55
CA LEU A 110 -1.79 13.29 17.23
C LEU A 110 -2.73 14.49 17.32
N ARG A 111 -3.65 14.49 18.29
CA ARG A 111 -4.57 15.62 18.56
C ARG A 111 -3.83 16.91 18.84
N LYS A 112 -2.80 16.86 19.70
CA LYS A 112 -1.93 18.00 19.98
C LYS A 112 -1.23 18.54 18.72
N ILE A 113 -0.75 17.67 17.84
CA ILE A 113 -0.14 18.08 16.56
C ILE A 113 -1.18 18.83 15.70
N ILE A 114 -2.40 18.32 15.59
CA ILE A 114 -3.47 18.95 14.80
C ILE A 114 -3.78 20.35 15.35
N LEU A 115 -4.01 20.46 16.66
CA LEU A 115 -4.28 21.75 17.32
C LEU A 115 -3.11 22.73 17.21
N MET A 116 -1.87 22.24 17.21
CA MET A 116 -0.68 23.07 17.00
C MET A 116 -0.60 23.62 15.57
N LEU A 117 -1.07 22.87 14.57
CA LEU A 117 -1.06 23.28 13.16
C LEU A 117 -2.24 24.18 12.79
N ARG A 118 -3.31 24.18 13.60
CA ARG A 118 -4.55 24.93 13.38
C ARG A 118 -5.13 25.39 14.72
N GLU A 119 -4.79 26.62 15.08
CA GLU A 119 -5.23 27.25 16.35
C GLU A 119 -6.74 27.47 16.44
N GLU A 120 -7.42 27.58 15.30
CA GLU A 120 -8.87 27.77 15.20
C GLU A 120 -9.67 26.50 15.58
N LEU A 121 -9.01 25.34 15.64
CA LEU A 121 -9.66 24.09 15.98
C LEU A 121 -9.76 23.88 17.48
N THR A 122 -10.83 23.21 17.88
CA THR A 122 -11.04 22.70 19.22
C THR A 122 -11.05 21.17 19.20
N GLU A 123 -10.93 20.55 20.37
CA GLU A 123 -11.01 19.08 20.50
C GLU A 123 -12.30 18.50 19.91
N SER A 124 -13.42 19.26 19.94
CA SER A 124 -14.70 18.85 19.34
C SER A 124 -14.70 18.82 17.81
N ASP A 125 -13.80 19.57 17.17
CA ASP A 125 -13.68 19.59 15.71
C ASP A 125 -12.87 18.42 15.16
N ILE A 126 -12.12 17.72 16.03
CA ILE A 126 -11.32 16.56 15.67
C ILE A 126 -12.20 15.31 15.73
N PRO A 127 -12.31 14.54 14.63
CA PRO A 127 -13.16 13.36 14.61
C PRO A 127 -12.72 12.32 15.63
N HIS A 128 -13.68 11.81 16.39
CA HIS A 128 -13.52 10.64 17.23
C HIS A 128 -13.80 9.37 16.44
N ARG A 129 -13.39 8.24 16.98
CA ARG A 129 -13.63 6.90 16.42
C ARG A 129 -15.10 6.62 16.14
N THR A 130 -16.00 7.15 16.95
CA THR A 130 -17.44 7.03 16.74
C THR A 130 -17.91 7.79 15.50
N THR A 131 -17.27 8.89 15.15
CA THR A 131 -17.56 9.69 13.96
C THR A 131 -17.06 9.00 12.70
N VAL A 132 -15.86 8.42 12.73
CA VAL A 132 -15.25 7.73 11.57
C VAL A 132 -15.94 6.39 11.23
N ARG A 133 -16.66 5.80 12.19
CA ARG A 133 -17.37 4.52 12.01
C ARG A 133 -18.78 4.64 11.43
N LYS A 134 -19.33 5.84 11.33
CA LYS A 134 -20.65 6.09 10.76
C LYS A 134 -20.55 6.23 9.25
#